data_AF-A0A409YYX6-F1
#
_entry.id   AF-A0A409YYX6-F1
#
_cell.length_a   1.000
_cell.length_b   1.000
_cell.length_c   1.000
_cell.angle_alpha   90.00
_cell.angle_beta   90.00
_cell.angle_gamma   90.00
#
_symmetry.space_group_name_H-M   'P 1'
#
loop_
_entity.id
_entity.type
_entity.pdbx_description
1 polymer ?
#
loop_
_entity_poly.entity_id
_entity_poly.type
_entity_poly.pdbx_seq_one_letter_code
_entity_poly.pdbx_strand_id
1 'polypeptide(L)'
;MVGLEPQYNSSTTQPKISRTELKVDFAEGESSQSRKSWMISGRQHVIHTIHLSSPTGQDSTISCLIDPALIPLLPSPLPDPVQTYDGEPNFVIKQSPRIDINTMQNEEIGLGIYASRFIPAGTLIAREHPALIVPAGSFPTEAYEEMGNALPEKRRAEMLSMANCYRVKEPKEGEEVVGEVEGIVRTNALVLDLKTPVTSSRKRSRDEEDQIPLAKEVYGGVYPLINRCNHSCGPNAAVKWDLETLSLSLYALRDIEKDEEILKTYADPAHSREKRMQKLFNNYKFSCDCPWCEVQVDGKDQLTREEKIRASDELRDALGSWIFMHPTYKKWSDDLCASDDLVIRSHQEALSLLGVEGMHGLQLFFVEEIALCYAMLGDELQFKKWAAKTIQLSQVENKVTYKTFLTWLEDPPRKMAKWGWRKNQREQKARKKRHEIECEDDNVIAEGSMRFFLVYLCQIPTHSAHPRQFEFNKLISTAMASVSASRLAALTKLRCSIFQTSYNPQNLRTGAKYLRSRLRGPSMVAYYPDQFNIPKIIRQYPELEMVNEDEEERLQDVIDRKKRGKGAPKKAKTKSALSHLSYSDQSNFVAFQATSPLLVF
;
A
#
# COMPACT_ATOMS: atom_id res chain seq x y z
N MET A 1 -3.47 -27.33 42.39
CA MET A 1 -3.13 -28.50 41.56
C MET A 1 -3.15 -28.03 40.11
N VAL A 2 -1.97 -27.64 39.59
CA VAL A 2 -1.28 -28.29 38.44
C VAL A 2 -2.20 -28.32 37.21
N GLY A 3 -2.07 -27.47 36.18
CA GLY A 3 -0.85 -27.05 35.49
C GLY A 3 -0.62 -27.97 34.30
N LEU A 4 -1.33 -27.74 33.18
CA LEU A 4 -1.11 -28.44 31.90
C LEU A 4 -1.37 -27.46 30.74
N GLU A 5 -0.29 -26.86 30.25
CA GLU A 5 -0.20 -26.28 28.91
C GLU A 5 -0.16 -27.41 27.87
N PRO A 6 -0.86 -27.30 26.73
CA PRO A 6 -0.69 -28.23 25.62
C PRO A 6 0.62 -27.93 24.88
N GLN A 7 1.59 -28.83 25.01
CA GLN A 7 2.80 -28.87 24.20
C GLN A 7 2.45 -29.09 22.72
N TYR A 8 2.69 -28.08 21.88
CA TYR A 8 2.77 -28.25 20.44
C TYR A 8 4.09 -28.94 20.10
N ASN A 9 4.05 -30.24 19.81
CA ASN A 9 5.15 -30.96 19.19
C ASN A 9 5.29 -30.50 17.73
N SER A 10 6.16 -29.52 17.47
CA SER A 10 6.60 -29.16 16.13
C SER A 10 7.86 -29.95 15.77
N SER A 11 7.75 -31.27 15.61
CA SER A 11 8.80 -32.07 14.98
C SER A 11 8.61 -32.08 13.47
N THR A 12 8.79 -30.92 12.83
CA THR A 12 9.05 -30.87 11.39
C THR A 12 10.57 -30.99 11.24
N THR A 13 11.04 -32.22 11.14
CA THR A 13 12.41 -32.52 10.74
C THR A 13 12.62 -31.90 9.35
N GLN A 14 13.39 -30.81 9.29
CA GLN A 14 13.90 -30.31 8.02
C GLN A 14 14.71 -31.43 7.37
N PRO A 15 14.49 -31.75 6.08
CA PRO A 15 15.29 -32.75 5.40
C PRO A 15 16.73 -32.25 5.35
N LYS A 16 17.66 -33.10 5.82
CA LYS A 16 19.10 -32.91 5.57
C LYS A 16 19.27 -32.69 4.07
N ILE A 17 19.82 -31.53 3.72
CA ILE A 17 20.14 -31.13 2.35
C ILE A 17 21.10 -32.19 1.77
N SER A 18 20.57 -33.16 1.03
CA SER A 18 21.38 -33.96 0.13
C SER A 18 21.72 -33.06 -1.04
N ARG A 19 23.02 -32.79 -1.22
CA ARG A 19 23.60 -32.14 -2.41
C ARG A 19 23.12 -32.90 -3.64
N THR A 20 22.06 -32.40 -4.24
CA THR A 20 21.65 -32.75 -5.60
C THR A 20 22.05 -31.51 -6.40
N GLU A 21 23.06 -31.66 -7.24
CA GLU A 21 23.69 -30.58 -7.99
C GLU A 21 22.63 -29.82 -8.79
N LEU A 22 22.42 -28.55 -8.45
CA LEU A 22 21.81 -27.57 -9.34
C LEU A 22 22.68 -27.55 -10.61
N LYS A 23 22.16 -28.07 -11.72
CA LYS A 23 22.69 -27.72 -13.05
C LYS A 23 22.28 -26.28 -13.36
N VAL A 24 22.91 -25.32 -12.68
CA VAL A 24 23.35 -24.11 -13.37
C VAL A 24 24.41 -24.64 -14.31
N ASP A 25 24.20 -24.60 -15.63
CA ASP A 25 25.25 -25.02 -16.55
C ASP A 25 26.46 -24.10 -16.32
N PHE A 26 27.38 -24.56 -15.48
CA PHE A 26 28.76 -24.27 -15.68
C PHE A 26 29.07 -24.94 -17.01
N ALA A 27 29.28 -24.17 -18.07
CA ALA A 27 29.74 -24.72 -19.34
C ALA A 27 30.94 -25.65 -19.06
N GLU A 28 30.68 -26.96 -19.02
CA GLU A 28 31.70 -27.99 -18.88
C GLU A 28 32.44 -28.03 -20.21
N GLY A 29 33.50 -27.25 -20.33
CA GLY A 29 34.31 -27.23 -21.54
C GLY A 29 35.25 -26.04 -21.73
N GLU A 30 35.03 -24.92 -21.06
CA GLU A 30 35.93 -23.77 -21.19
C GLU A 30 36.93 -23.71 -20.04
N SER A 31 38.19 -23.92 -20.41
CA SER A 31 39.39 -23.68 -19.58
C SER A 31 39.25 -22.42 -18.74
N SER A 32 39.87 -22.43 -17.55
CA SER A 32 40.01 -21.37 -16.55
C SER A 32 40.44 -19.98 -17.07
N GLN A 33 39.66 -19.34 -17.93
CA GLN A 33 39.68 -17.89 -18.10
C GLN A 33 38.90 -17.29 -16.94
N SER A 34 39.51 -16.33 -16.25
CA SER A 34 38.86 -15.60 -15.16
C SER A 34 37.56 -15.00 -15.67
N ARG A 35 36.41 -15.54 -15.22
CA ARG A 35 35.11 -14.93 -15.50
C ARG A 35 35.16 -13.48 -15.05
N LYS A 36 34.79 -12.56 -15.93
CA LYS A 36 34.75 -11.15 -15.60
C LYS A 36 33.78 -10.94 -14.44
N SER A 37 34.18 -10.07 -13.53
CA SER A 37 33.39 -9.75 -12.34
C SER A 37 33.41 -8.24 -12.14
N TRP A 38 32.29 -7.70 -11.66
CA TRP A 38 32.11 -6.27 -11.46
C TRP A 38 31.82 -5.97 -10.00
N MET A 39 32.48 -4.96 -9.46
CA MET A 39 32.21 -4.48 -8.10
C MET A 39 31.11 -3.43 -8.16
N ILE A 40 29.92 -3.78 -7.69
CA ILE A 40 28.73 -2.92 -7.70
C ILE A 40 28.24 -2.81 -6.26
N SER A 41 28.13 -1.58 -5.75
CA SER A 41 27.67 -1.31 -4.38
C SER A 41 28.46 -2.09 -3.29
N GLY A 42 29.75 -2.33 -3.53
CA GLY A 42 30.64 -3.04 -2.61
C GLY A 42 30.55 -4.57 -2.65
N ARG A 43 29.83 -5.13 -3.65
CA ARG A 43 29.70 -6.58 -3.86
C ARG A 43 30.17 -7.00 -5.23
N GLN A 44 30.76 -8.18 -5.29
CA GLN A 44 31.20 -8.79 -6.54
C GLN A 44 30.02 -9.43 -7.25
N HIS A 45 29.71 -8.95 -8.45
CA HIS A 45 28.69 -9.51 -9.33
C HIS A 45 29.35 -10.22 -10.49
N VAL A 46 28.79 -11.36 -10.87
CA VAL A 46 29.25 -12.18 -11.99
C VAL A 46 28.05 -12.50 -12.88
N ILE A 47 28.29 -12.62 -14.18
CA ILE A 47 27.24 -13.05 -15.12
C ILE A 47 27.03 -14.55 -14.96
N HIS A 48 25.77 -14.92 -14.78
CA HIS A 48 25.28 -16.28 -14.72
C HIS A 48 24.18 -16.46 -15.76
N THR A 49 24.08 -17.67 -16.29
CA THR A 49 22.99 -18.07 -17.18
C THR A 49 22.18 -19.15 -16.49
N ILE A 50 20.90 -18.89 -16.27
CA ILE A 50 19.95 -19.86 -15.71
C ILE A 50 19.18 -20.46 -16.87
N HIS A 51 19.31 -21.77 -17.05
CA HIS A 51 18.56 -22.54 -18.03
C HIS A 51 17.39 -23.22 -17.33
N LEU A 52 16.18 -22.88 -17.76
CA LEU A 52 14.96 -23.56 -17.35
C LEU A 52 14.60 -24.50 -18.51
N SER A 53 14.70 -25.81 -18.27
CA SER A 53 14.43 -26.82 -19.30
C SER A 53 12.99 -27.32 -19.21
N SER A 54 12.30 -27.43 -20.34
CA SER A 54 10.94 -27.97 -20.39
C SER A 54 10.94 -29.39 -20.95
N PRO A 55 10.19 -30.34 -20.35
CA PRO A 55 9.93 -31.64 -20.98
C PRO A 55 9.26 -31.52 -22.36
N THR A 56 8.62 -30.38 -22.65
CA THR A 56 7.89 -30.10 -23.88
C THR A 56 8.70 -29.29 -24.92
N GLY A 57 9.96 -28.97 -24.62
CA GLY A 57 10.92 -28.36 -25.57
C GLY A 57 10.91 -26.84 -25.68
N GLN A 58 10.11 -26.12 -24.87
CA GLN A 58 10.22 -24.66 -24.75
C GLN A 58 11.11 -24.28 -23.57
N ASP A 59 12.42 -24.31 -23.80
CA ASP A 59 13.39 -23.88 -22.80
C ASP A 59 13.38 -22.35 -22.65
N SER A 60 13.65 -21.87 -21.44
CA SER A 60 13.78 -20.44 -21.15
C SER A 60 15.14 -20.16 -20.54
N THR A 61 15.85 -19.17 -21.11
CA THR A 61 17.17 -18.75 -20.63
C THR A 61 17.08 -17.39 -19.96
N ILE A 62 17.65 -17.26 -18.77
CA ILE A 62 17.76 -16.00 -18.04
C ILE A 62 19.24 -15.67 -17.90
N SER A 63 19.64 -14.49 -18.38
CA SER A 63 20.98 -13.97 -18.16
C SER A 63 20.95 -13.01 -16.98
N CYS A 64 21.77 -13.25 -15.96
CA CYS A 64 21.70 -12.52 -14.70
C CYS A 64 23.08 -12.08 -14.22
N LEU A 65 23.21 -10.78 -13.90
CA LEU A 65 24.36 -10.22 -13.22
C LEU A 65 24.03 -10.16 -11.73
N ILE A 66 24.48 -11.15 -10.97
CA ILE A 66 24.11 -11.31 -9.56
C ILE A 66 25.34 -11.57 -8.69
N ASP A 67 25.22 -11.26 -7.40
CA ASP A 67 26.18 -11.71 -6.38
C ASP A 67 26.15 -13.25 -6.30
N PRO A 68 27.27 -13.97 -6.40
CA PRO A 68 27.31 -15.43 -6.25
C PRO A 68 26.67 -15.96 -4.96
N ALA A 69 26.62 -15.16 -3.89
CA ALA A 69 25.93 -15.49 -2.65
C ALA A 69 24.40 -15.62 -2.79
N LEU A 70 23.82 -15.14 -3.91
CA LEU A 70 22.40 -15.30 -4.23
C LEU A 70 22.05 -16.68 -4.80
N ILE A 71 23.01 -17.38 -5.41
CA ILE A 71 22.75 -18.64 -6.12
C ILE A 71 22.07 -19.68 -5.21
N PRO A 72 22.52 -19.91 -3.95
CA PRO A 72 21.86 -20.86 -3.05
C PRO A 72 20.46 -20.43 -2.58
N LEU A 73 20.09 -19.16 -2.81
CA LEU A 73 18.81 -18.57 -2.38
C LEU A 73 17.79 -18.49 -3.52
N LEU A 74 18.19 -18.83 -4.75
CA LEU A 74 17.26 -19.05 -5.86
C LEU A 74 16.42 -20.32 -5.61
N PRO A 75 15.24 -20.43 -6.23
CA PRO A 75 14.40 -21.62 -6.09
C PRO A 75 15.18 -22.91 -6.40
N SER A 76 15.02 -23.91 -5.53
CA SER A 76 15.62 -25.24 -5.69
C SER A 76 14.57 -26.31 -5.38
N PRO A 77 14.16 -27.14 -6.37
CA PRO A 77 14.60 -27.09 -7.77
C PRO A 77 14.19 -25.78 -8.46
N LEU A 78 14.89 -25.44 -9.56
CA LEU A 78 14.49 -24.33 -10.42
C LEU A 78 13.08 -24.58 -10.98
N PRO A 79 12.28 -23.53 -11.19
CA PRO A 79 10.93 -23.67 -11.71
C PRO A 79 10.94 -24.15 -13.17
N ASP A 80 9.89 -24.85 -13.57
CA ASP A 80 9.68 -25.17 -14.98
C ASP A 80 9.52 -23.89 -15.82
N PRO A 81 9.89 -23.92 -17.11
CA PRO A 81 9.58 -22.84 -18.03
C PRO A 81 8.09 -22.55 -18.03
N VAL A 82 7.73 -21.33 -17.69
CA VAL A 82 6.36 -20.86 -17.78
C VAL A 82 5.99 -20.76 -19.26
N GLN A 83 5.00 -21.54 -19.69
CA GLN A 83 4.27 -21.22 -20.91
C GLN A 83 3.60 -19.87 -20.69
N THR A 84 3.86 -18.94 -21.59
CA THR A 84 3.32 -17.59 -21.50
C THR A 84 1.79 -17.60 -21.46
N TYR A 85 1.18 -18.63 -22.07
CA TYR A 85 -0.27 -18.86 -22.18
C TYR A 85 -0.62 -20.34 -22.03
N ASP A 86 -1.63 -20.65 -21.22
CA ASP A 86 -2.34 -21.94 -21.28
C ASP A 86 -3.41 -21.87 -22.39
N GLY A 87 -3.03 -22.16 -23.64
CA GLY A 87 -3.93 -22.13 -24.81
C GLY A 87 -3.89 -20.81 -25.61
N GLU A 88 -5.02 -20.41 -26.22
CA GLU A 88 -5.06 -19.17 -27.02
C GLU A 88 -4.97 -17.91 -26.14
N PRO A 89 -4.01 -17.02 -26.40
CA PRO A 89 -3.79 -15.82 -25.58
C PRO A 89 -5.05 -14.95 -25.54
N ASN A 90 -5.36 -14.42 -24.36
CA ASN A 90 -6.44 -13.44 -24.16
C ASN A 90 -6.05 -12.03 -24.63
N PHE A 91 -4.91 -11.88 -25.32
CA PHE A 91 -4.46 -10.64 -25.91
C PHE A 91 -3.74 -10.87 -27.24
N VAL A 92 -3.47 -9.76 -27.93
CA VAL A 92 -2.70 -9.67 -29.16
C VAL A 92 -1.77 -8.47 -29.09
N ILE A 93 -0.62 -8.55 -29.75
CA ILE A 93 0.32 -7.44 -29.87
C ILE A 93 0.01 -6.70 -31.18
N LYS A 94 -0.24 -5.40 -31.10
CA LYS A 94 -0.55 -4.53 -32.26
C LYS A 94 0.34 -3.30 -32.22
N GLN A 95 0.49 -2.60 -33.35
CA GLN A 95 1.05 -1.25 -33.33
C GLN A 95 0.11 -0.32 -32.55
N SER A 96 0.68 0.52 -31.69
CA SER A 96 -0.09 1.48 -30.91
C SER A 96 -0.38 2.71 -31.78
N PRO A 97 -1.66 3.07 -32.01
CA PRO A 97 -1.99 4.31 -32.71
C PRO A 97 -1.73 5.48 -31.76
N ARG A 98 -0.68 6.25 -32.02
CA ARG A 98 -0.53 7.59 -31.43
C ARG A 98 -0.41 8.61 -32.54
N ILE A 99 -1.14 9.71 -32.37
CA ILE A 99 -1.05 10.88 -33.24
C ILE A 99 0.06 11.75 -32.65
N ASP A 100 1.13 11.98 -33.40
CA ASP A 100 2.09 13.00 -33.01
C ASP A 100 1.40 14.37 -33.10
N ILE A 101 1.31 15.05 -31.96
CA ILE A 101 0.60 16.33 -31.81
C ILE A 101 1.24 17.42 -32.67
N ASN A 102 2.53 17.30 -33.00
CA ASN A 102 3.25 18.28 -33.81
C ASN A 102 3.07 18.06 -35.31
N THR A 103 2.94 16.81 -35.76
CA THR A 103 2.85 16.46 -37.19
C THR A 103 1.44 16.09 -37.64
N MET A 104 0.53 15.82 -36.70
CA MET A 104 -0.82 15.29 -36.96
C MET A 104 -0.80 14.03 -37.84
N GLN A 105 0.30 13.27 -37.79
CA GLN A 105 0.49 12.02 -38.52
C GLN A 105 0.55 10.85 -37.55
N ASN A 106 0.09 9.68 -38.02
CA ASN A 106 0.34 8.41 -37.36
C ASN A 106 1.81 8.08 -37.56
N GLU A 107 2.66 8.39 -36.59
CA GLU A 107 3.98 7.77 -36.54
C GLU A 107 3.84 6.37 -35.95
N GLU A 108 4.65 5.41 -36.42
CA GLU A 108 4.69 4.05 -35.89
C GLU A 108 5.34 4.05 -34.49
N ILE A 109 4.56 4.44 -33.47
CA ILE A 109 5.04 4.67 -32.10
C ILE A 109 4.91 3.36 -31.31
N GLY A 110 5.74 2.38 -31.66
CA GLY A 110 5.91 1.14 -30.89
C GLY A 110 4.74 0.16 -30.90
N LEU A 111 4.92 -0.94 -30.16
CA LEU A 111 3.95 -2.04 -30.04
C LEU A 111 3.26 -1.96 -28.68
N GLY A 112 1.94 -2.18 -28.65
CA GLY A 112 1.11 -2.30 -27.46
C GLY A 112 0.46 -3.69 -27.35
N ILE A 113 -0.01 -4.02 -26.14
CA ILE A 113 -0.77 -5.24 -25.88
C ILE A 113 -2.25 -4.89 -25.80
N TYR A 114 -3.11 -5.61 -26.52
CA TYR A 114 -4.55 -5.37 -26.58
C TYR A 114 -5.32 -6.65 -26.25
N ALA A 115 -6.40 -6.53 -25.49
CA ALA A 115 -7.24 -7.67 -25.16
C ALA A 115 -7.88 -8.27 -26.43
N SER A 116 -7.76 -9.58 -26.62
CA SER A 116 -8.36 -10.30 -27.76
C SER A 116 -9.81 -10.70 -27.50
N ARG A 117 -10.21 -10.70 -26.23
CA ARG A 117 -11.53 -11.01 -25.68
C ARG A 117 -11.71 -10.25 -24.36
N PHE A 118 -12.93 -10.26 -23.83
CA PHE A 118 -13.19 -9.72 -22.49
C PHE A 118 -12.31 -10.43 -21.43
N ILE A 119 -11.66 -9.65 -20.56
CA ILE A 119 -10.83 -10.15 -19.46
C ILE A 119 -11.43 -9.64 -18.14
N PRO A 120 -11.95 -10.53 -17.29
CA PRO A 120 -12.49 -10.13 -15.98
C PRO A 120 -11.40 -9.59 -15.04
N ALA A 121 -11.78 -8.69 -14.12
CA ALA A 121 -10.90 -8.21 -13.07
C ALA A 121 -10.28 -9.38 -12.26
N GLY A 122 -9.01 -9.24 -11.89
CA GLY A 122 -8.24 -10.24 -11.16
C GLY A 122 -7.63 -11.36 -12.00
N THR A 123 -8.01 -11.47 -13.28
CA THR A 123 -7.53 -12.53 -14.17
C THR A 123 -6.04 -12.37 -14.46
N LEU A 124 -5.30 -13.48 -14.42
CA LEU A 124 -3.93 -13.57 -14.92
C LEU A 124 -3.93 -13.41 -16.45
N ILE A 125 -3.19 -12.43 -16.96
CA ILE A 125 -3.09 -12.13 -18.39
C ILE A 125 -1.89 -12.86 -19.00
N ALA A 126 -0.72 -12.72 -18.38
CA ALA A 126 0.52 -13.35 -18.83
C ALA A 126 1.45 -13.62 -17.65
N ARG A 127 2.31 -14.61 -17.78
CA ARG A 127 3.44 -14.83 -16.87
C ARG A 127 4.71 -15.03 -17.68
N GLU A 128 5.78 -14.38 -17.25
CA GLU A 128 7.03 -14.33 -18.03
C GLU A 128 8.25 -14.39 -17.10
N HIS A 129 9.22 -15.24 -17.45
CA HIS A 129 10.55 -15.20 -16.82
C HIS A 129 11.35 -14.02 -17.38
N PRO A 130 12.16 -13.34 -16.55
CA PRO A 130 13.01 -12.26 -17.04
C PRO A 130 13.96 -12.76 -18.15
N ALA A 131 14.21 -11.94 -19.16
CA ALA A 131 15.35 -12.13 -20.05
C ALA A 131 16.65 -11.76 -19.34
N LEU A 132 16.65 -10.59 -18.68
CA LEU A 132 17.79 -10.11 -17.89
C LEU A 132 17.40 -9.88 -16.43
N ILE A 133 18.30 -10.22 -15.50
CA ILE A 133 18.26 -9.77 -14.10
C ILE A 133 19.51 -8.94 -13.82
N VAL A 134 19.35 -7.71 -13.38
CA VAL A 134 20.44 -6.74 -13.22
C VAL A 134 20.43 -6.09 -11.83
N PRO A 135 21.59 -5.79 -11.23
CA PRO A 135 21.64 -5.15 -9.92
C PRO A 135 21.34 -3.64 -10.04
N ALA A 136 20.83 -3.04 -8.97
CA ALA A 136 20.69 -1.59 -8.90
C ALA A 136 22.07 -0.90 -8.94
N GLY A 137 22.16 0.21 -9.67
CA GLY A 137 23.37 1.04 -9.71
C GLY A 137 23.87 1.28 -11.13
N SER A 138 25.10 1.78 -11.24
CA SER A 138 25.78 2.00 -12.52
C SER A 138 26.90 0.97 -12.67
N PHE A 139 27.04 0.40 -13.85
CA PHE A 139 28.13 -0.52 -14.17
C PHE A 139 28.49 -0.39 -15.66
N PRO A 140 29.69 -0.84 -16.06
CA PRO A 140 30.21 -0.58 -17.40
C PRO A 140 29.32 -1.16 -18.51
N THR A 141 29.23 -0.46 -19.64
CA THR A 141 28.44 -0.86 -20.81
C THR A 141 28.77 -2.28 -21.28
N GLU A 142 30.03 -2.71 -21.14
CA GLU A 142 30.47 -4.05 -21.51
C GLU A 142 29.73 -5.15 -20.74
N ALA A 143 29.35 -4.91 -19.48
CA ALA A 143 28.62 -5.91 -18.70
C ALA A 143 27.19 -6.11 -19.24
N TYR A 144 26.55 -5.04 -19.73
CA TYR A 144 25.24 -5.15 -20.38
C TYR A 144 25.32 -5.92 -21.70
N GLU A 145 26.33 -5.63 -22.52
CA GLU A 145 26.53 -6.34 -23.79
C GLU A 145 26.85 -7.82 -23.57
N GLU A 146 27.68 -8.16 -22.58
CA GLU A 146 27.94 -9.56 -22.22
C GLU A 146 26.69 -10.29 -21.73
N MET A 147 25.87 -9.66 -20.90
CA MET A 147 24.59 -10.23 -20.49
C MET A 147 23.68 -10.48 -21.70
N GLY A 148 23.58 -9.50 -22.62
CA GLY A 148 22.77 -9.63 -23.82
C GLY A 148 23.25 -10.73 -24.76
N ASN A 149 24.57 -10.90 -24.91
CA ASN A 149 25.19 -11.93 -25.75
C ASN A 149 25.07 -13.34 -25.15
N ALA A 150 24.89 -13.45 -23.83
CA ALA A 150 24.60 -14.73 -23.17
C ALA A 150 23.18 -15.26 -23.44
N LEU A 151 22.28 -14.46 -24.05
CA LEU A 151 20.93 -14.89 -24.40
C LEU A 151 20.90 -15.61 -25.76
N PRO A 152 20.03 -16.62 -25.93
CA PRO A 152 19.76 -17.22 -27.24
C PRO A 152 19.30 -16.19 -28.26
N GLU A 153 19.70 -16.35 -29.53
CA GLU A 153 19.48 -15.37 -30.61
C GLU A 153 18.04 -14.88 -30.69
N LYS A 154 17.07 -15.81 -30.68
CA LYS A 154 15.63 -15.47 -30.71
C LYS A 154 15.22 -14.58 -29.53
N ARG A 155 15.61 -14.94 -28.32
CA ARG A 155 15.25 -14.21 -27.08
C ARG A 155 15.95 -12.85 -27.02
N ARG A 156 17.19 -12.78 -27.48
CA ARG A 156 17.94 -11.53 -27.66
C ARG A 156 17.24 -10.63 -28.67
N ALA A 157 16.82 -11.14 -29.82
CA ALA A 157 16.08 -10.37 -30.83
C ALA A 157 14.74 -9.84 -30.31
N GLU A 158 13.98 -10.65 -29.57
CA GLU A 158 12.75 -10.22 -28.90
C GLU A 158 13.02 -9.07 -27.93
N MET A 159 14.06 -9.16 -27.10
CA MET A 159 14.49 -8.10 -26.20
C MET A 159 14.91 -6.83 -26.96
N LEU A 160 15.72 -6.95 -28.01
CA LEU A 160 16.20 -5.80 -28.80
C LEU A 160 15.10 -5.10 -29.61
N SER A 161 13.96 -5.76 -29.80
CA SER A 161 12.77 -5.18 -30.45
C SER A 161 11.92 -4.30 -29.53
N MET A 162 12.24 -4.22 -28.24
CA MET A 162 11.52 -3.36 -27.29
C MET A 162 11.83 -1.88 -27.50
N ALA A 163 10.99 -1.02 -26.91
CA ALA A 163 11.23 0.42 -26.90
C ALA A 163 12.55 0.75 -26.16
N ASN A 164 13.36 1.62 -26.76
CA ASN A 164 14.61 2.10 -26.19
C ASN A 164 14.71 3.62 -26.41
N CYS A 165 14.47 4.42 -25.36
CA CYS A 165 14.48 5.87 -25.46
C CYS A 165 15.90 6.48 -25.46
N TYR A 166 16.93 5.64 -25.40
CA TYR A 166 18.35 6.02 -25.51
C TYR A 166 18.92 5.75 -26.91
N ARG A 167 18.12 5.21 -27.85
CA ARG A 167 18.54 5.02 -29.24
C ARG A 167 18.59 6.38 -29.95
N VAL A 168 19.78 6.97 -30.04
CA VAL A 168 20.01 8.21 -30.79
C VAL A 168 20.65 7.85 -32.14
N LYS A 169 20.01 8.25 -33.26
CA LYS A 169 20.54 7.96 -34.61
C LYS A 169 21.81 8.76 -34.91
N GLU A 170 21.87 10.00 -34.44
CA GLU A 170 23.01 10.93 -34.60
C GLU A 170 23.18 11.71 -33.30
N PRO A 171 24.08 11.27 -32.39
CA PRO A 171 24.28 11.95 -31.11
C PRO A 171 24.87 13.34 -31.33
N LYS A 172 24.28 14.35 -30.69
CA LYS A 172 24.84 15.70 -30.67
C LYS A 172 26.06 15.78 -29.77
N GLU A 173 26.90 16.78 -29.96
CA GLU A 173 28.06 17.03 -29.10
C GLU A 173 27.62 17.19 -27.63
N GLY A 174 28.12 16.30 -26.76
CA GLY A 174 27.76 16.25 -25.34
C GLY A 174 26.60 15.32 -24.97
N GLU A 175 25.94 14.65 -25.93
CA GLU A 175 24.96 13.60 -25.63
C GLU A 175 25.63 12.28 -25.23
N GLU A 176 25.08 11.63 -24.20
CA GLU A 176 25.54 10.33 -23.71
C GLU A 176 25.26 9.24 -24.78
N VAL A 177 26.31 8.54 -25.21
CA VAL A 177 26.17 7.35 -26.07
C VAL A 177 26.01 6.13 -25.17
N VAL A 178 24.81 5.56 -25.16
CA VAL A 178 24.45 4.42 -24.32
C VAL A 178 24.41 3.15 -25.18
N GLY A 179 24.97 2.05 -24.67
CA GLY A 179 24.91 0.74 -25.34
C GLY A 179 23.47 0.27 -25.57
N GLU A 180 23.25 -0.62 -26.53
CA GLU A 180 21.89 -0.98 -26.92
C GLU A 180 21.16 -1.74 -25.80
N VAL A 181 21.84 -2.72 -25.20
CA VAL A 181 21.29 -3.50 -24.09
C VAL A 181 21.14 -2.63 -22.84
N GLU A 182 22.11 -1.74 -22.58
CA GLU A 182 22.05 -0.79 -21.47
C GLU A 182 20.84 0.15 -21.58
N GLY A 183 20.62 0.72 -22.77
CA GLY A 183 19.48 1.58 -23.04
C GLY A 183 18.14 0.87 -22.82
N ILE A 184 18.03 -0.39 -23.28
CA ILE A 184 16.84 -1.22 -23.03
C ILE A 184 16.63 -1.45 -21.54
N VAL A 185 17.68 -1.79 -20.80
CA VAL A 185 17.59 -1.99 -19.34
C VAL A 185 17.14 -0.71 -18.66
N ARG A 186 17.76 0.44 -18.98
CA ARG A 186 17.40 1.76 -18.39
C ARG A 186 15.98 2.18 -18.73
N THR A 187 15.47 1.86 -19.92
CA THR A 187 14.08 2.16 -20.31
C THR A 187 13.07 1.19 -19.70
N ASN A 188 13.38 -0.11 -19.61
CA ASN A 188 12.37 -1.15 -19.40
C ASN A 188 12.46 -1.90 -18.07
N ALA A 189 13.59 -1.90 -17.37
CA ALA A 189 13.78 -2.79 -16.23
C ALA A 189 12.77 -2.51 -15.11
N LEU A 190 11.97 -3.53 -14.78
CA LEU A 190 10.99 -3.51 -13.70
C LEU A 190 11.64 -3.95 -12.40
N VAL A 191 11.27 -3.34 -11.28
CA VAL A 191 11.74 -3.76 -9.95
C VAL A 191 11.38 -5.22 -9.70
N LEU A 192 12.37 -6.00 -9.25
CA LEU A 192 12.18 -7.31 -8.64
C LEU A 192 13.05 -7.42 -7.38
N ASP A 193 12.51 -8.06 -6.35
CA ASP A 193 13.21 -8.25 -5.08
C ASP A 193 13.88 -9.63 -5.06
N LEU A 194 15.18 -9.66 -4.75
CA LEU A 194 15.92 -10.86 -4.38
C LEU A 194 16.30 -10.80 -2.90
N LYS A 195 16.50 -11.97 -2.27
CA LYS A 195 16.91 -12.06 -0.87
C LYS A 195 18.40 -12.32 -0.80
N THR A 196 19.18 -11.46 -0.17
CA THR A 196 20.63 -11.64 0.02
C THR A 196 21.00 -11.81 1.49
N PRO A 197 22.05 -12.57 1.83
CA PRO A 197 22.60 -12.61 3.18
C PRO A 197 23.08 -11.22 3.62
N VAL A 198 22.71 -10.76 4.82
CA VAL A 198 23.22 -9.50 5.38
C VAL A 198 24.68 -9.68 5.78
N THR A 199 25.59 -8.96 5.11
CA THR A 199 27.03 -8.98 5.39
C THR A 199 27.47 -7.97 6.46
N SER A 200 26.55 -7.17 7.03
CA SER A 200 26.94 -6.12 7.98
C SER A 200 27.30 -6.68 9.36
N SER A 201 28.53 -6.40 9.77
CA SER A 201 29.24 -6.80 10.99
C SER A 201 28.74 -6.14 12.30
N ARG A 202 27.43 -6.14 12.55
CA ARG A 202 26.91 -5.86 13.90
C ARG A 202 27.16 -7.09 14.79
N LYS A 203 27.74 -6.88 15.98
CA LYS A 203 28.03 -7.92 16.98
C LYS A 203 26.79 -8.81 17.15
N ARG A 204 26.93 -10.09 16.79
CA ARG A 204 25.91 -11.12 17.04
C ARG A 204 25.82 -11.36 18.54
N SER A 205 24.60 -11.40 19.08
CA SER A 205 24.35 -12.03 20.38
C SER A 205 24.59 -13.54 20.25
N ARG A 206 25.01 -14.17 21.34
CA ARG A 206 25.44 -15.58 21.38
C ARG A 206 24.30 -16.59 21.18
N ASP A 207 23.05 -16.11 21.11
CA ASP A 207 21.84 -16.95 21.12
C ASP A 207 21.12 -17.03 19.75
N GLU A 208 21.64 -16.40 18.69
CA GLU A 208 21.04 -16.41 17.32
C GLU A 208 21.92 -17.18 16.31
N GLU A 209 22.25 -18.45 16.58
CA GLU A 209 23.26 -19.18 15.79
C GLU A 209 22.75 -19.89 14.52
N ASP A 210 21.45 -19.93 14.21
CA ASP A 210 20.96 -20.80 13.11
C ASP A 210 20.34 -20.12 11.88
N GLN A 211 20.19 -18.80 11.81
CA GLN A 211 19.68 -18.14 10.59
C GLN A 211 20.44 -16.85 10.26
N ILE A 212 21.11 -16.83 9.10
CA ILE A 212 21.69 -15.60 8.56
C ILE A 212 20.51 -14.68 8.16
N PRO A 213 20.37 -13.48 8.73
CA PRO A 213 19.30 -12.58 8.33
C PRO A 213 19.45 -12.24 6.85
N LEU A 214 18.37 -12.43 6.09
CA LEU A 214 18.29 -12.09 4.68
C LEU A 214 17.75 -10.66 4.52
N ALA A 215 18.46 -9.79 3.82
CA ALA A 215 17.95 -8.50 3.36
C ALA A 215 17.28 -8.65 1.99
N LYS A 216 16.16 -7.94 1.80
CA LYS A 216 15.62 -7.72 0.46
C LYS A 216 16.53 -6.74 -0.28
N GLU A 217 16.96 -7.12 -1.47
CA GLU A 217 17.69 -6.28 -2.39
C GLU A 217 16.93 -6.08 -3.68
N VAL A 218 17.00 -4.85 -4.17
CA VAL A 218 16.29 -4.40 -5.34
C VAL A 218 17.15 -4.68 -6.56
N TYR A 219 16.63 -5.53 -7.44
CA TYR A 219 17.16 -5.82 -8.77
C TYR A 219 16.17 -5.31 -9.82
N GLY A 220 16.62 -5.27 -11.07
CA GLY A 220 15.82 -4.99 -12.25
C GLY A 220 15.62 -6.25 -13.06
N GLY A 221 14.42 -6.44 -13.60
CA GLY A 221 14.11 -7.48 -14.56
C GLY A 221 13.66 -6.90 -15.89
N VAL A 222 14.14 -7.47 -16.99
CA VAL A 222 13.69 -7.14 -18.34
C VAL A 222 12.78 -8.26 -18.87
N TYR A 223 11.59 -7.91 -19.34
CA TYR A 223 10.52 -8.84 -19.71
C TYR A 223 10.00 -8.54 -21.12
N PRO A 224 10.59 -9.14 -22.19
CA PRO A 224 10.30 -8.82 -23.59
C PRO A 224 8.83 -8.69 -23.99
N LEU A 225 7.94 -9.43 -23.35
CA LEU A 225 6.50 -9.32 -23.55
C LEU A 225 5.85 -8.28 -22.62
N ILE A 226 5.97 -8.43 -21.30
CA ILE A 226 5.27 -7.56 -20.32
C ILE A 226 5.73 -6.09 -20.41
N ASN A 227 6.94 -5.84 -20.91
CA ASN A 227 7.43 -4.49 -21.19
C ASN A 227 6.76 -3.79 -22.37
N ARG A 228 5.94 -4.49 -23.18
CA ARG A 228 5.11 -3.90 -24.23
C ARG A 228 3.80 -3.27 -23.73
N CYS A 229 3.42 -3.50 -22.47
CA CYS A 229 2.25 -2.81 -21.90
C CYS A 229 2.57 -1.33 -21.73
N ASN A 230 1.89 -0.46 -22.49
CA ASN A 230 2.07 0.98 -22.43
C ASN A 230 1.58 1.59 -21.12
N HIS A 231 1.90 2.89 -20.95
CA HIS A 231 1.58 3.65 -19.75
C HIS A 231 0.15 4.21 -19.74
N SER A 232 -0.53 4.12 -18.58
CA SER A 232 -1.62 5.01 -18.20
C SER A 232 -1.49 5.44 -16.74
N CYS A 233 -1.89 6.68 -16.41
CA CYS A 233 -1.99 7.17 -15.03
C CYS A 233 -3.21 6.60 -14.28
N GLY A 234 -4.13 5.94 -14.99
CA GLY A 234 -5.21 5.11 -14.46
C GLY A 234 -5.18 3.75 -15.16
N PRO A 235 -4.22 2.87 -14.80
CA PRO A 235 -3.98 1.61 -15.50
C PRO A 235 -5.13 0.61 -15.30
N ASN A 236 -5.28 -0.31 -16.25
CA ASN A 236 -6.21 -1.44 -16.14
C ASN A 236 -5.52 -2.77 -15.82
N ALA A 237 -4.19 -2.79 -15.81
CA ALA A 237 -3.39 -3.95 -15.42
C ALA A 237 -2.22 -3.58 -14.49
N ALA A 238 -1.78 -4.56 -13.71
CA ALA A 238 -0.62 -4.47 -12.83
C ALA A 238 0.27 -5.70 -12.96
N VAL A 239 1.47 -5.61 -12.39
CA VAL A 239 2.45 -6.69 -12.39
C VAL A 239 2.80 -7.11 -10.97
N LYS A 240 3.09 -8.39 -10.77
CA LYS A 240 3.52 -8.96 -9.49
C LYS A 240 4.73 -9.88 -9.71
N TRP A 241 5.84 -9.56 -9.06
CA TRP A 241 7.01 -10.44 -9.01
C TRP A 241 6.78 -11.60 -8.05
N ASP A 242 7.15 -12.80 -8.47
CA ASP A 242 7.13 -14.02 -7.67
C ASP A 242 8.51 -14.69 -7.73
N LEU A 243 9.20 -14.69 -6.59
CA LEU A 243 10.51 -15.31 -6.46
C LEU A 243 10.42 -16.84 -6.52
N GLU A 244 9.35 -17.45 -6.01
CA GLU A 244 9.21 -18.91 -5.97
C GLU A 244 9.16 -19.50 -7.38
N THR A 245 8.48 -18.80 -8.29
CA THR A 245 8.38 -19.20 -9.71
C THR A 245 9.34 -18.44 -10.62
N LEU A 246 10.21 -17.59 -10.06
CA LEU A 246 11.18 -16.74 -10.76
C LEU A 246 10.57 -16.00 -11.97
N SER A 247 9.39 -15.43 -11.80
CA SER A 247 8.59 -14.89 -12.91
C SER A 247 7.81 -13.64 -12.51
N LEU A 248 7.49 -12.81 -13.50
CA LEU A 248 6.57 -11.69 -13.36
C LEU A 248 5.21 -12.07 -13.92
N SER A 249 4.16 -11.82 -13.14
CA SER A 249 2.76 -12.03 -13.55
C SER A 249 2.11 -10.68 -13.88
N LEU A 250 1.53 -10.56 -15.07
CA LEU A 250 0.66 -9.44 -15.49
C LEU A 250 -0.80 -9.84 -15.26
N TYR A 251 -1.59 -9.00 -14.59
CA TYR A 251 -2.98 -9.31 -14.24
C TYR A 251 -3.90 -8.08 -14.34
N ALA A 252 -5.19 -8.32 -14.56
CA ALA A 252 -6.20 -7.29 -14.72
C ALA A 252 -6.62 -6.68 -13.37
N LEU A 253 -6.63 -5.34 -13.27
CA LEU A 253 -7.09 -4.59 -12.08
C LEU A 253 -8.60 -4.32 -12.09
N ARG A 254 -9.19 -4.32 -13.29
CA ARG A 254 -10.61 -4.17 -13.55
C ARG A 254 -10.97 -5.00 -14.78
N ASP A 255 -12.26 -5.06 -15.10
CA ASP A 255 -12.69 -5.64 -16.36
C ASP A 255 -12.06 -4.87 -17.53
N ILE A 256 -11.56 -5.62 -18.52
CA ILE A 256 -10.92 -5.11 -19.74
C ILE A 256 -11.75 -5.61 -20.93
N GLU A 257 -12.26 -4.68 -21.72
CA GLU A 257 -13.10 -5.02 -22.87
C GLU A 257 -12.27 -5.55 -24.04
N LYS A 258 -12.92 -6.29 -24.95
CA LYS A 258 -12.26 -6.72 -26.19
C LYS A 258 -11.72 -5.49 -26.95
N ASP A 259 -10.51 -5.63 -27.50
CA ASP A 259 -9.78 -4.61 -28.24
C ASP A 259 -9.34 -3.38 -27.39
N GLU A 260 -9.60 -3.38 -26.08
CA GLU A 260 -9.03 -2.39 -25.15
C GLU A 260 -7.53 -2.66 -24.95
N GLU A 261 -6.73 -1.59 -24.89
CA GLU A 261 -5.30 -1.70 -24.61
C GLU A 261 -5.03 -2.06 -23.15
N ILE A 262 -4.09 -2.98 -22.93
CA ILE A 262 -3.64 -3.41 -21.60
C ILE A 262 -2.52 -2.48 -21.15
N LEU A 263 -2.83 -1.62 -20.17
CA LEU A 263 -2.01 -0.50 -19.74
C LEU A 263 -1.58 -0.69 -18.29
N LYS A 264 -0.28 -0.52 -18.03
CA LYS A 264 0.31 -0.48 -16.68
C LYS A 264 0.75 0.94 -16.33
N THR A 265 1.12 1.18 -15.07
CA THR A 265 1.67 2.49 -14.69
C THR A 265 3.20 2.47 -14.65
N TYR A 266 3.83 3.56 -15.11
CA TYR A 266 5.29 3.79 -15.10
C TYR A 266 5.69 4.84 -14.06
N ALA A 267 4.68 5.52 -13.49
CA ALA A 267 4.80 6.54 -12.46
C ALA A 267 3.88 6.18 -11.30
N ASP A 268 4.09 6.79 -10.13
CA ASP A 268 3.15 6.62 -9.03
C ASP A 268 1.83 7.35 -9.36
N PRO A 269 0.68 6.65 -9.44
CA PRO A 269 -0.60 7.30 -9.73
C PRO A 269 -1.03 8.31 -8.65
N ALA A 270 -0.53 8.20 -7.41
CA ALA A 270 -0.85 9.11 -6.31
C ALA A 270 -0.12 10.47 -6.40
N HIS A 271 0.97 10.57 -7.18
CA HIS A 271 1.65 11.84 -7.39
C HIS A 271 0.81 12.81 -8.22
N SER A 272 1.05 14.12 -8.07
CA SER A 272 0.44 15.16 -8.90
C SER A 272 0.72 14.98 -10.39
N ARG A 273 -0.18 15.48 -11.25
CA ARG A 273 -0.07 15.43 -12.71
C ARG A 273 1.28 15.93 -13.20
N GLU A 274 1.72 17.06 -12.65
CA GLU A 274 3.03 17.64 -12.98
C GLU A 274 4.18 16.66 -12.70
N LYS A 275 4.23 16.06 -11.50
CA LYS A 275 5.27 15.09 -11.13
C LYS A 275 5.21 13.85 -12.00
N ARG A 276 4.01 13.36 -12.32
CA ARG A 276 3.82 12.20 -13.22
C ARG A 276 4.38 12.54 -14.61
N MET A 277 3.99 13.68 -15.20
CA MET A 277 4.48 14.11 -16.52
C MET A 277 6.00 14.33 -16.54
N GLN A 278 6.56 15.00 -15.54
CA GLN A 278 8.01 15.21 -15.42
C GLN A 278 8.76 13.88 -15.37
N LYS A 279 8.30 12.92 -14.54
CA LYS A 279 8.90 11.58 -14.46
C LYS A 279 8.83 10.86 -15.81
N LEU A 280 7.68 10.92 -16.49
CA LEU A 280 7.49 10.24 -17.77
C LEU A 280 8.38 10.82 -18.86
N PHE A 281 8.48 12.14 -18.93
CA PHE A 281 9.35 12.83 -19.86
C PHE A 281 10.83 12.54 -19.58
N ASN A 282 11.26 12.65 -18.33
CA ASN A 282 12.66 12.45 -17.96
C ASN A 282 13.15 11.03 -18.23
N ASN A 283 12.31 10.02 -17.97
CA ASN A 283 12.72 8.61 -18.02
C ASN A 283 12.35 7.91 -19.32
N TYR A 284 11.30 8.36 -20.04
CA TYR A 284 10.76 7.65 -21.21
C TYR A 284 10.57 8.55 -22.43
N LYS A 285 10.85 9.86 -22.31
CA LYS A 285 10.82 10.82 -23.42
C LYS A 285 9.46 10.95 -24.12
N PHE A 286 8.36 10.75 -23.40
CA PHE A 286 7.01 11.02 -23.90
C PHE A 286 6.18 11.85 -22.92
N SER A 287 5.15 12.53 -23.45
CA SER A 287 4.13 13.22 -22.65
C SER A 287 2.87 12.36 -22.57
N CYS A 288 2.28 12.24 -21.38
CA CYS A 288 1.10 11.41 -21.16
C CYS A 288 -0.18 12.11 -21.64
N ASP A 289 -0.95 11.40 -22.45
CA ASP A 289 -2.20 11.79 -23.10
C ASP A 289 -3.42 11.04 -22.55
N CYS A 290 -3.25 10.26 -21.47
CA CYS A 290 -4.35 9.49 -20.89
C CYS A 290 -5.47 10.39 -20.33
N PRO A 291 -6.70 9.88 -20.11
CA PRO A 291 -7.84 10.68 -19.66
C PRO A 291 -7.63 11.48 -18.36
N TRP A 292 -6.73 11.05 -17.47
CA TRP A 292 -6.40 11.73 -16.21
C TRP A 292 -5.30 12.79 -16.35
N CYS A 293 -4.59 12.82 -17.48
CA CYS A 293 -3.61 13.85 -17.80
C CYS A 293 -4.18 14.84 -18.82
N GLU A 294 -4.95 14.38 -19.79
CA GLU A 294 -5.64 15.22 -20.76
C GLU A 294 -7.10 15.44 -20.34
N VAL A 295 -7.25 16.20 -19.25
CA VAL A 295 -8.55 16.50 -18.65
C VAL A 295 -9.40 17.30 -19.63
N GLN A 296 -10.48 16.70 -20.09
CA GLN A 296 -11.48 17.33 -20.95
C GLN A 296 -12.44 18.20 -20.11
N VAL A 297 -12.85 19.33 -20.68
CA VAL A 297 -13.88 20.20 -20.11
C VAL A 297 -15.02 20.30 -21.11
N ASP A 298 -16.19 19.84 -20.69
CA ASP A 298 -17.42 19.99 -21.43
C ASP A 298 -18.02 21.37 -21.17
N GLY A 299 -18.74 21.94 -22.14
CA GLY A 299 -19.38 23.26 -21.99
C GLY A 299 -20.47 23.35 -20.90
N LYS A 300 -20.76 22.24 -20.19
CA LYS A 300 -21.69 22.17 -19.05
C LYS A 300 -20.97 22.09 -17.69
N ASP A 301 -19.66 21.96 -17.69
CA ASP A 301 -18.88 21.88 -16.46
C ASP A 301 -18.88 23.22 -15.74
N GLN A 302 -19.07 23.17 -14.42
CA GLN A 302 -18.98 24.35 -13.56
C GLN A 302 -17.54 24.73 -13.21
N LEU A 303 -16.59 23.80 -13.40
CA LEU A 303 -15.18 23.94 -13.04
C LEU A 303 -14.33 24.17 -14.28
N THR A 304 -13.31 25.02 -14.16
CA THR A 304 -12.29 25.16 -15.22
C THR A 304 -11.41 23.91 -15.32
N ARG A 305 -10.64 23.80 -16.41
CA ARG A 305 -9.68 22.70 -16.60
C ARG A 305 -8.68 22.63 -15.45
N GLU A 306 -8.15 23.78 -15.03
CA GLU A 306 -7.18 23.89 -13.94
C GLU A 306 -7.79 23.46 -12.61
N GLU A 307 -9.05 23.80 -12.35
CA GLU A 307 -9.76 23.40 -11.14
C GLU A 307 -9.99 21.89 -11.10
N LYS A 308 -10.35 21.28 -12.24
CA LYS A 308 -10.46 19.81 -12.35
C LYS A 308 -9.13 19.11 -12.14
N ILE A 309 -8.04 19.63 -12.72
CA ILE A 309 -6.69 19.08 -12.52
C ILE A 309 -6.30 19.16 -11.04
N ARG A 310 -6.52 20.32 -10.40
CA ARG A 310 -6.23 20.49 -8.97
C ARG A 310 -7.05 19.53 -8.11
N ALA A 311 -8.35 19.39 -8.38
CA ALA A 311 -9.22 18.46 -7.67
C ALA A 311 -8.77 17.00 -7.82
N SER A 312 -8.38 16.59 -9.04
CA SER A 312 -7.83 15.26 -9.30
C SER A 312 -6.51 15.02 -8.55
N ASP A 313 -5.60 16.01 -8.54
CA ASP A 313 -4.33 15.91 -7.82
C ASP A 313 -4.53 15.82 -6.30
N GLU A 314 -5.42 16.64 -5.72
CA GLU A 314 -5.79 16.57 -4.30
C GLU A 314 -6.41 15.21 -3.95
N LEU A 315 -7.27 14.68 -4.82
CA LEU A 315 -7.92 13.40 -4.61
C LEU A 315 -6.92 12.23 -4.67
N ARG A 316 -6.03 12.23 -5.67
CA ARG A 316 -4.98 11.21 -5.80
C ARG A 316 -4.03 11.19 -4.61
N ASP A 317 -3.66 12.38 -4.08
CA ASP A 317 -2.84 12.50 -2.87
C ASP A 317 -3.57 11.97 -1.62
N ALA A 318 -4.85 12.31 -1.46
CA ALA A 318 -5.69 11.79 -0.38
C ALA A 318 -5.85 10.26 -0.44
N LEU A 319 -6.06 9.70 -1.64
CA LEU A 319 -6.15 8.25 -1.86
C LEU A 319 -4.82 7.54 -1.56
N GLY A 320 -3.69 8.15 -1.94
CA GLY A 320 -2.35 7.61 -1.64
C GLY A 320 -2.02 7.56 -0.14
N SER A 321 -2.64 8.42 0.66
CA SER A 321 -2.45 8.51 2.12
C SER A 321 -3.61 7.92 2.94
N TRP A 322 -4.66 7.42 2.29
CA TRP A 322 -5.93 7.07 2.93
C TRP A 322 -5.78 6.10 4.09
N ILE A 323 -5.04 5.01 3.89
CA ILE A 323 -4.87 3.94 4.89
C ILE A 323 -4.19 4.43 6.18
N PHE A 324 -3.45 5.54 6.11
CA PHE A 324 -2.78 6.14 7.27
C PHE A 324 -3.68 7.12 8.02
N MET A 325 -4.60 7.78 7.31
CA MET A 325 -5.47 8.80 7.89
C MET A 325 -6.80 8.24 8.39
N HIS A 326 -7.26 7.11 7.85
CA HIS A 326 -8.55 6.53 8.17
C HIS A 326 -8.42 5.31 9.11
N PRO A 327 -9.43 5.03 9.95
CA PRO A 327 -9.41 3.88 10.84
C PRO A 327 -9.45 2.58 10.04
N THR A 328 -8.55 1.66 10.36
CA THR A 328 -8.56 0.28 9.85
C THR A 328 -9.55 -0.59 10.62
N TYR A 329 -9.99 -1.70 10.02
CA TYR A 329 -10.85 -2.70 10.64
C TYR A 329 -10.27 -3.15 11.98
N LYS A 330 -8.94 -3.31 12.07
CA LYS A 330 -8.29 -3.80 13.29
C LYS A 330 -8.51 -2.81 14.44
N LYS A 331 -8.17 -1.53 14.23
CA LYS A 331 -8.37 -0.48 15.25
C LYS A 331 -9.85 -0.27 15.55
N TRP A 332 -10.68 -0.22 14.51
CA TRP A 332 -12.12 -0.08 14.66
C TRP A 332 -12.71 -1.24 15.46
N SER A 333 -12.28 -2.47 15.21
CA SER A 333 -12.90 -3.67 15.76
C SER A 333 -12.92 -3.68 17.29
N ASP A 334 -11.85 -3.20 17.92
CA ASP A 334 -11.71 -3.08 19.38
C ASP A 334 -12.39 -1.81 19.95
N ASP A 335 -12.62 -0.78 19.14
CA ASP A 335 -13.35 0.42 19.53
C ASP A 335 -14.87 0.19 19.44
N LEU A 336 -15.45 -0.33 20.53
CA LEU A 336 -16.89 -0.56 20.64
C LEU A 336 -17.73 0.74 20.70
N CYS A 337 -17.12 1.92 20.83
CA CYS A 337 -17.84 3.20 20.84
C CYS A 337 -18.06 3.74 19.42
N ALA A 338 -17.18 3.43 18.47
CA ALA A 338 -17.35 3.80 17.06
C ALA A 338 -18.59 3.15 16.41
N SER A 339 -19.25 3.80 15.46
CA SER A 339 -20.39 3.21 14.75
C SER A 339 -19.98 1.96 13.95
N ASP A 340 -20.92 1.04 13.71
CA ASP A 340 -20.63 -0.23 13.02
C ASP A 340 -20.32 -0.03 11.53
N ASP A 341 -20.79 1.07 10.97
CA ASP A 341 -20.65 1.42 9.57
C ASP A 341 -19.48 2.39 9.30
N LEU A 342 -18.73 2.82 10.32
CA LEU A 342 -17.71 3.87 10.19
C LEU A 342 -16.63 3.53 9.15
N VAL A 343 -15.97 2.38 9.34
CA VAL A 343 -14.92 1.90 8.42
C VAL A 343 -15.53 1.52 7.08
N ILE A 344 -16.68 0.84 7.10
CA ILE A 344 -17.39 0.39 5.89
C ILE A 344 -17.71 1.58 4.97
N ARG A 345 -18.37 2.63 5.48
CA ARG A 345 -18.71 3.83 4.69
C ARG A 345 -17.46 4.52 4.17
N SER A 346 -16.46 4.70 5.03
CA SER A 346 -15.20 5.33 4.63
C SER A 346 -14.51 4.57 3.50
N HIS A 347 -14.45 3.24 3.55
CA HIS A 347 -13.78 2.45 2.53
C HIS A 347 -14.62 2.30 1.25
N GLN A 348 -15.95 2.33 1.35
CA GLN A 348 -16.85 2.39 0.19
C GLN A 348 -16.74 3.73 -0.57
N GLU A 349 -16.59 4.83 0.15
CA GLU A 349 -16.31 6.14 -0.42
C GLU A 349 -14.97 6.12 -1.16
N ALA A 350 -13.91 5.61 -0.54
CA ALA A 350 -12.61 5.44 -1.18
C ALA A 350 -12.71 4.62 -2.48
N LEU A 351 -13.41 3.48 -2.47
CA LEU A 351 -13.61 2.65 -3.67
C LEU A 351 -14.30 3.41 -4.81
N SER A 352 -15.28 4.27 -4.49
CA SER A 352 -15.97 5.09 -5.48
C SER A 352 -15.01 6.11 -6.11
N LEU A 353 -14.18 6.74 -5.27
CA LEU A 353 -13.17 7.71 -5.70
C LEU A 353 -12.05 7.05 -6.53
N LEU A 354 -11.61 5.84 -6.18
CA LEU A 354 -10.66 5.06 -6.99
C LEU A 354 -11.19 4.80 -8.40
N GLY A 355 -12.49 4.57 -8.55
CA GLY A 355 -13.14 4.39 -9.85
C GLY A 355 -13.04 5.64 -10.72
N VAL A 356 -13.27 6.81 -10.13
CA VAL A 356 -13.14 8.12 -10.81
C VAL A 356 -11.69 8.37 -11.25
N GLU A 357 -10.72 8.10 -10.37
CA GLU A 357 -9.30 8.35 -10.64
C GLU A 357 -8.57 7.22 -11.38
N GLY A 358 -9.26 6.13 -11.71
CA GLY A 358 -8.65 4.98 -12.37
C GLY A 358 -7.59 4.28 -11.52
N MET A 359 -7.58 4.49 -10.20
CA MET A 359 -6.58 3.94 -9.28
C MET A 359 -6.96 2.52 -8.79
N HIS A 360 -7.34 1.66 -9.73
CA HIS A 360 -7.86 0.32 -9.43
C HIS A 360 -6.86 -0.57 -8.66
N GLY A 361 -5.56 -0.29 -8.78
CA GLY A 361 -4.49 -1.00 -8.06
C GLY A 361 -4.54 -0.87 -6.52
N LEU A 362 -5.34 0.04 -5.96
CA LEU A 362 -5.53 0.15 -4.51
C LEU A 362 -6.80 -0.55 -4.01
N GLN A 363 -7.63 -1.11 -4.89
CA GLN A 363 -8.96 -1.60 -4.50
C GLN A 363 -8.92 -2.75 -3.49
N LEU A 364 -7.93 -3.65 -3.60
CA LEU A 364 -7.86 -4.83 -2.73
C LEU A 364 -7.82 -4.44 -1.25
N PHE A 365 -7.05 -3.41 -0.89
CA PHE A 365 -6.98 -2.88 0.48
C PHE A 365 -8.36 -2.54 1.04
N PHE A 366 -9.19 -1.87 0.26
CA PHE A 366 -10.50 -1.42 0.73
C PHE A 366 -11.52 -2.55 0.78
N VAL A 367 -11.52 -3.42 -0.23
CA VAL A 367 -12.45 -4.56 -0.30
C VAL A 367 -12.19 -5.55 0.84
N GLU A 368 -10.92 -5.83 1.16
CA GLU A 368 -10.53 -6.69 2.27
C GLU A 368 -11.02 -6.15 3.63
N GLU A 369 -10.75 -4.88 3.92
CA GLU A 369 -11.17 -4.24 5.18
C GLU A 369 -12.69 -4.25 5.35
N ILE A 370 -13.46 -3.99 4.29
CA ILE A 370 -14.93 -4.04 4.31
C ILE A 370 -15.41 -5.46 4.61
N ALA A 371 -14.85 -6.48 3.96
CA ALA A 371 -15.21 -7.87 4.20
C ALA A 371 -14.94 -8.23 5.68
N LEU A 372 -13.77 -7.88 6.21
CA LEU A 372 -13.42 -8.12 7.61
C LEU A 372 -14.35 -7.40 8.59
N CYS A 373 -14.81 -6.17 8.27
CA CYS A 373 -15.82 -5.49 9.08
C CYS A 373 -17.12 -6.29 9.16
N TYR A 374 -17.65 -6.77 8.03
CA TYR A 374 -18.87 -7.60 8.03
C TYR A 374 -18.67 -8.93 8.76
N ALA A 375 -17.48 -9.53 8.69
CA ALA A 375 -17.15 -10.71 9.50
C ALA A 375 -17.22 -10.42 11.00
N MET A 376 -16.69 -9.28 11.46
CA MET A 376 -16.76 -8.87 12.88
C MET A 376 -18.20 -8.59 13.34
N LEU A 377 -19.07 -8.14 12.43
CA LEU A 377 -20.50 -7.94 12.69
C LEU A 377 -21.32 -9.23 12.59
N GLY A 378 -20.75 -10.29 12.00
CA GLY A 378 -21.43 -11.56 11.75
C GLY A 378 -22.51 -11.46 10.66
N ASP A 379 -22.39 -10.49 9.73
CA ASP A 379 -23.28 -10.34 8.59
C ASP A 379 -22.78 -11.23 7.44
N GLU A 380 -23.34 -12.43 7.36
CA GLU A 380 -22.90 -13.45 6.40
C GLU A 380 -23.17 -13.04 4.94
N LEU A 381 -24.29 -12.38 4.66
CA LEU A 381 -24.68 -12.01 3.30
C LEU A 381 -23.70 -10.98 2.74
N GLN A 382 -23.42 -9.92 3.50
CA GLN A 382 -22.47 -8.90 3.08
C GLN A 382 -21.05 -9.44 3.09
N PHE A 383 -20.66 -10.23 4.08
CA PHE A 383 -19.34 -10.87 4.10
C PHE A 383 -19.10 -11.67 2.82
N LYS A 384 -20.02 -12.57 2.43
CA LYS A 384 -19.87 -13.41 1.23
C LYS A 384 -19.71 -12.57 -0.03
N LYS A 385 -20.49 -11.49 -0.17
CA LYS A 385 -20.38 -10.56 -1.31
C LYS A 385 -19.00 -9.92 -1.40
N TRP A 386 -18.50 -9.36 -0.29
CA TRP A 386 -17.22 -8.66 -0.27
C TRP A 386 -16.04 -9.64 -0.33
N ALA A 387 -16.14 -10.80 0.33
CA ALA A 387 -15.18 -11.89 0.24
C ALA A 387 -15.02 -12.42 -1.18
N ALA A 388 -16.11 -12.59 -1.93
CA ALA A 388 -16.04 -12.98 -3.34
C ALA A 388 -15.24 -11.97 -4.17
N LYS A 389 -15.43 -10.66 -3.92
CA LYS A 389 -14.65 -9.60 -4.58
C LYS A 389 -13.18 -9.61 -4.14
N THR A 390 -12.89 -9.85 -2.85
CA THR A 390 -11.50 -10.01 -2.36
C THR A 390 -10.82 -11.19 -3.04
N ILE A 391 -11.51 -12.33 -3.14
CA ILE A 391 -11.01 -13.53 -3.82
C ILE A 391 -10.72 -13.22 -5.28
N GLN A 392 -11.63 -12.54 -5.98
CA GLN A 392 -11.44 -12.13 -7.37
C GLN A 392 -10.17 -11.29 -7.53
N LEU A 393 -9.97 -10.25 -6.72
CA LEU A 393 -8.85 -9.31 -6.90
C LEU A 393 -7.50 -9.86 -6.40
N SER A 394 -7.50 -10.73 -5.39
CA SER A 394 -6.26 -11.20 -4.74
C SER A 394 -5.58 -12.39 -5.41
N GLN A 395 -6.19 -13.02 -6.42
CA GLN A 395 -5.71 -14.29 -7.02
C GLN A 395 -4.23 -14.26 -7.38
N VAL A 396 -3.80 -13.18 -8.03
CA VAL A 396 -2.41 -12.96 -8.45
C VAL A 396 -1.68 -12.05 -7.47
N GLU A 397 -2.32 -10.96 -7.04
CA GLU A 397 -1.71 -9.91 -6.23
C GLU A 397 -1.25 -10.41 -4.84
N ASN A 398 -2.08 -11.22 -4.17
CA ASN A 398 -1.84 -11.74 -2.84
C ASN A 398 -2.43 -13.15 -2.66
N LYS A 399 -1.63 -14.18 -3.01
CA LYS A 399 -1.99 -15.60 -2.90
C LYS A 399 -2.38 -16.03 -1.47
N VAL A 400 -1.84 -15.37 -0.43
CA VAL A 400 -2.14 -15.69 0.97
C VAL A 400 -3.56 -15.23 1.30
N THR A 401 -3.90 -13.98 0.98
CA THR A 401 -5.27 -13.44 1.14
C THR A 401 -6.26 -14.27 0.33
N TYR A 402 -5.95 -14.60 -0.92
CA TYR A 402 -6.79 -15.46 -1.78
C TYR A 402 -7.15 -16.80 -1.11
N LYS A 403 -6.15 -17.56 -0.67
CA LYS A 403 -6.36 -18.87 0.00
C LYS A 403 -7.13 -18.73 1.32
N THR A 404 -6.83 -17.68 2.07
CA THR A 404 -7.46 -17.40 3.37
C THR A 404 -8.96 -17.12 3.20
N PHE A 405 -9.31 -16.23 2.27
CA PHE A 405 -10.71 -15.88 2.01
C PHE A 405 -11.49 -17.04 1.37
N LEU A 406 -10.88 -17.85 0.50
CA LEU A 406 -11.50 -19.09 0.01
C LEU A 406 -11.90 -20.02 1.16
N THR A 407 -10.98 -20.24 2.10
CA THR A 407 -11.22 -21.08 3.28
C THR A 407 -12.33 -20.52 4.16
N TRP A 408 -12.37 -19.20 4.36
CA TRP A 408 -13.42 -18.54 5.13
C TRP A 408 -14.77 -18.56 4.44
N LEU A 409 -14.83 -18.50 3.11
CA LEU A 409 -16.08 -18.47 2.35
C LEU A 409 -16.88 -19.78 2.47
N GLU A 410 -16.21 -20.92 2.72
CA GLU A 410 -16.84 -22.23 2.91
C GLU A 410 -17.85 -22.25 4.07
N ASP A 411 -17.41 -21.80 5.25
CA ASP A 411 -18.21 -21.75 6.48
C ASP A 411 -17.67 -20.64 7.39
N PRO A 412 -18.04 -19.36 7.13
CA PRO A 412 -17.44 -18.23 7.80
C PRO A 412 -17.55 -18.29 9.34
N PRO A 413 -18.72 -18.63 9.94
CA PRO A 413 -18.85 -18.75 11.39
C PRO A 413 -17.91 -19.75 12.05
N ARG A 414 -17.57 -20.85 11.38
CA ARG A 414 -16.69 -21.88 11.94
C ARG A 414 -15.21 -21.65 11.63
N LYS A 415 -14.92 -21.13 10.45
CA LYS A 415 -13.54 -21.00 9.94
C LYS A 415 -12.87 -19.69 10.37
N MET A 416 -13.65 -18.69 10.79
CA MET A 416 -13.13 -17.41 11.28
C MET A 416 -13.23 -17.30 12.80
N ALA A 417 -12.08 -17.27 13.48
CA ALA A 417 -12.02 -17.25 14.95
C ALA A 417 -12.74 -16.05 15.60
N LYS A 418 -12.77 -14.89 14.93
CA LYS A 418 -13.43 -13.67 15.43
C LYS A 418 -14.79 -13.38 14.77
N TRP A 419 -15.43 -14.38 14.17
CA TRP A 419 -16.74 -14.19 13.54
C TRP A 419 -17.78 -13.64 14.51
N GLY A 420 -18.45 -12.54 14.13
CA GLY A 420 -19.46 -11.89 14.96
C GLY A 420 -18.95 -11.33 16.29
N TRP A 421 -17.62 -11.26 16.50
CA TRP A 421 -17.05 -10.88 17.79
C TRP A 421 -17.55 -9.51 18.26
N ARG A 422 -17.54 -8.50 17.37
CA ARG A 422 -17.96 -7.14 17.71
C ARG A 422 -19.44 -7.09 18.09
N LYS A 423 -20.29 -7.79 17.33
CA LYS A 423 -21.72 -7.95 17.63
C LYS A 423 -21.92 -8.54 19.02
N ASN A 424 -21.23 -9.64 19.32
CA ASN A 424 -21.32 -10.33 20.61
C ASN A 424 -20.86 -9.43 21.78
N GLN A 425 -19.76 -8.69 21.62
CA GLN A 425 -19.26 -7.76 22.65
C GLN A 425 -20.27 -6.65 22.95
N ARG A 426 -20.91 -6.09 21.92
CA ARG A 426 -21.93 -5.05 22.10
C ARG A 426 -23.18 -5.59 22.79
N GLU A 427 -23.65 -6.77 22.40
CA GLU A 427 -24.78 -7.43 23.04
C GLU A 427 -24.50 -7.71 24.52
N GLN A 428 -23.29 -8.19 24.85
CA GLN A 428 -22.87 -8.40 26.24
C GLN A 428 -22.82 -7.09 27.03
N LYS A 429 -22.22 -6.03 26.47
CA LYS A 429 -22.16 -4.70 27.11
C LYS A 429 -23.56 -4.12 27.34
N ALA A 430 -24.46 -4.28 26.38
CA ALA A 430 -25.85 -3.84 26.49
C ALA A 430 -26.63 -4.65 27.54
N ARG A 431 -26.41 -5.97 27.62
CA ARG A 431 -26.98 -6.83 28.68
C ARG A 431 -26.50 -6.41 30.06
N LYS A 432 -25.18 -6.18 30.23
CA LYS A 432 -24.61 -5.72 31.49
C LYS A 432 -25.21 -4.38 31.93
N LYS A 433 -25.31 -3.43 31.00
CA LYS A 433 -25.93 -2.13 31.28
C LYS A 433 -27.41 -2.24 31.67
N ARG A 434 -28.19 -3.13 31.04
CA ARG A 434 -29.59 -3.39 31.43
C ARG A 434 -29.67 -3.96 32.84
N HIS A 435 -28.81 -4.92 33.17
CA HIS A 435 -28.75 -5.53 34.50
C HIS A 435 -28.32 -4.52 35.58
N GLU A 436 -27.37 -3.63 35.28
CA GLU A 436 -26.98 -2.54 36.20
C GLU A 436 -28.16 -1.60 36.49
N ILE A 437 -28.95 -1.24 35.48
CA ILE A 437 -30.16 -0.41 35.64
C ILE A 437 -31.23 -1.15 36.46
N GLU A 438 -31.50 -2.42 36.15
CA GLU A 438 -32.47 -3.25 36.89
C GLU A 438 -32.09 -3.38 38.39
N CYS A 439 -30.81 -3.60 38.70
CA CYS A 439 -30.32 -3.66 40.08
C CYS A 439 -30.33 -2.30 40.81
N GLU A 440 -30.14 -1.19 40.09
CA GLU A 440 -30.30 0.15 40.65
C GLU A 440 -31.78 0.44 40.98
N ASP A 441 -32.70 0.07 40.10
CA ASP A 441 -34.15 0.20 40.32
C ASP A 441 -34.63 -0.66 41.50
N ASP A 442 -34.12 -1.90 41.64
CA ASP A 442 -34.43 -2.77 42.79
C ASP A 442 -33.89 -2.19 44.12
N ASN A 443 -32.73 -1.53 44.11
CA ASN A 443 -32.20 -0.83 45.30
C ASN A 443 -33.01 0.42 45.65
N VAL A 444 -33.55 1.15 44.66
CA VAL A 444 -34.45 2.28 44.89
C VAL A 444 -35.81 1.82 45.44
N ILE A 445 -36.28 0.62 45.08
CA ILE A 445 -37.49 0.02 45.66
C ILE A 445 -37.24 -0.49 47.10
N ALA A 446 -36.01 -0.93 47.41
CA ALA A 446 -35.64 -1.40 48.75
C ALA A 446 -35.42 -0.26 49.78
N GLU A 447 -34.97 0.93 49.35
CA GLU A 447 -34.81 2.11 50.24
C GLU A 447 -36.03 3.04 50.28
N GLY A 448 -37.09 2.72 49.51
CA GLY A 448 -38.25 3.58 49.28
C GLY A 448 -39.55 3.21 50.02
N SER A 449 -39.50 2.57 51.18
CA SER A 449 -40.70 2.39 52.03
C SER A 449 -40.98 3.64 52.88
N MET A 450 -41.54 4.70 52.27
CA MET A 450 -42.68 5.49 52.77
C MET A 450 -42.87 6.81 52.00
N ARG A 451 -44.14 7.04 51.60
CA ARG A 451 -44.80 8.31 51.19
C ARG A 451 -44.73 8.70 49.71
N PHE A 452 -45.70 8.27 48.90
CA PHE A 452 -47.00 8.93 48.72
C PHE A 452 -47.79 8.23 47.58
N PHE A 453 -48.82 7.50 47.96
CA PHE A 453 -49.94 7.16 47.08
C PHE A 453 -50.98 8.27 47.20
N LEU A 454 -51.32 8.94 46.10
CA LEU A 454 -52.61 9.60 45.91
C LEU A 454 -52.88 9.76 44.40
N VAL A 455 -53.51 8.72 43.86
CA VAL A 455 -54.65 8.76 42.94
C VAL A 455 -54.86 10.06 42.15
N TYR A 456 -54.75 9.97 40.82
CA TYR A 456 -55.76 10.54 39.93
C TYR A 456 -55.95 9.63 38.71
N LEU A 457 -57.03 8.85 38.76
CA LEU A 457 -57.63 8.19 37.62
C LEU A 457 -58.41 9.23 36.81
N CYS A 458 -58.15 9.33 35.50
CA CYS A 458 -59.15 9.80 34.55
C CYS A 458 -59.09 8.95 33.28
N GLN A 459 -59.85 7.85 33.35
CA GLN A 459 -60.69 7.26 32.32
C GLN A 459 -60.32 7.50 30.85
N ILE A 460 -59.83 6.43 30.22
CA ILE A 460 -59.90 6.21 28.77
C ILE A 460 -61.19 5.44 28.48
N PRO A 461 -62.10 5.91 27.61
CA PRO A 461 -63.10 5.05 27.01
C PRO A 461 -62.52 4.40 25.75
N THR A 462 -62.50 3.07 25.75
CA THR A 462 -62.32 2.24 24.57
C THR A 462 -63.64 2.19 23.79
N HIS A 463 -63.63 2.57 22.51
CA HIS A 463 -64.63 2.10 21.55
C HIS A 463 -64.05 1.99 20.13
N SER A 464 -63.94 0.73 19.70
CA SER A 464 -64.24 0.14 18.39
C SER A 464 -63.84 0.82 17.06
N ALA A 465 -63.22 -0.04 16.25
CA ALA A 465 -63.40 -0.21 14.80
C ALA A 465 -62.61 0.69 13.82
N HIS A 466 -61.75 0.03 13.04
CA HIS A 466 -61.27 0.42 11.70
C HIS A 466 -62.41 0.86 10.75
N PRO A 467 -62.17 1.45 9.55
CA PRO A 467 -60.90 1.78 8.89
C PRO A 467 -60.84 3.24 8.36
N ARG A 468 -59.63 3.78 8.09
CA ARG A 468 -59.25 4.48 6.83
C ARG A 468 -57.94 5.25 7.01
N GLN A 469 -56.94 4.72 6.33
CA GLN A 469 -55.58 5.20 6.26
C GLN A 469 -55.46 6.20 5.09
N PHE A 470 -56.15 7.35 5.16
CA PHE A 470 -56.07 8.38 4.11
C PHE A 470 -56.59 9.74 4.63
N GLU A 471 -56.04 10.30 5.71
CA GLU A 471 -56.29 11.71 6.12
C GLU A 471 -55.26 12.21 7.18
N PHE A 472 -54.07 11.59 7.32
CA PHE A 472 -53.09 12.01 8.34
C PHE A 472 -52.12 13.11 7.86
N ASN A 473 -51.96 13.28 6.55
CA ASN A 473 -51.01 14.26 6.00
C ASN A 473 -51.59 15.69 5.85
N LYS A 474 -52.90 15.88 6.07
CA LYS A 474 -53.55 17.19 5.92
C LYS A 474 -53.70 17.98 7.23
N LEU A 475 -53.52 17.33 8.39
CA LEU A 475 -53.61 17.96 9.72
C LEU A 475 -52.26 18.44 10.29
N ILE A 476 -51.13 17.93 9.78
CA ILE A 476 -49.79 18.36 10.23
C ILE A 476 -49.39 19.71 9.58
N SER A 477 -49.96 20.05 8.42
CA SER A 477 -49.63 21.29 7.70
C SER A 477 -50.25 22.56 8.32
N THR A 478 -51.25 22.45 9.19
CA THR A 478 -52.04 23.60 9.67
C THR A 478 -51.74 24.01 11.12
N ALA A 479 -50.84 23.30 11.81
CA ALA A 479 -50.50 23.55 13.23
C ALA A 479 -49.09 24.14 13.46
N MET A 480 -48.40 24.58 12.41
CA MET A 480 -47.15 25.36 12.54
C MET A 480 -47.45 26.85 12.37
N ALA A 481 -48.30 27.38 13.25
CA ALA A 481 -48.28 28.82 13.52
C ALA A 481 -46.91 29.13 14.13
N SER A 482 -46.05 29.85 13.41
CA SER A 482 -44.71 30.21 13.85
C SER A 482 -44.78 30.87 15.23
N VAL A 483 -44.23 30.20 16.25
CA VAL A 483 -44.14 30.76 17.61
C VAL A 483 -43.40 32.09 17.51
N SER A 484 -43.97 33.17 18.06
CA SER A 484 -43.37 34.49 17.97
C SER A 484 -41.97 34.50 18.58
N ALA A 485 -41.02 35.17 17.93
CA ALA A 485 -39.64 35.29 18.41
C ALA A 485 -39.57 35.88 19.83
N SER A 486 -40.52 36.75 20.19
CA SER A 486 -40.66 37.31 21.53
C SER A 486 -40.94 36.24 22.61
N ARG A 487 -41.74 35.23 22.29
CA ARG A 487 -42.11 34.16 23.23
C ARG A 487 -40.96 33.18 23.43
N LEU A 488 -40.18 32.90 22.38
CA LEU A 488 -38.95 32.09 22.46
C LEU A 488 -37.85 32.80 23.27
N ALA A 489 -37.71 34.13 23.10
CA ALA A 489 -36.77 34.93 23.89
C ALA A 489 -37.16 34.94 25.38
N ALA A 490 -38.45 35.11 25.70
CA ALA A 490 -38.95 35.07 27.08
C ALA A 490 -38.73 33.69 27.73
N LEU A 491 -39.00 32.60 27.00
CA LEU A 491 -38.75 31.24 27.46
C LEU A 491 -37.25 31.01 27.74
N THR A 492 -36.38 31.47 26.84
CA THR A 492 -34.93 31.33 26.99
C THR A 492 -34.42 32.11 28.21
N LYS A 493 -34.95 33.32 28.44
CA LYS A 493 -34.63 34.13 29.63
C LYS A 493 -35.07 33.43 30.92
N LEU A 494 -36.27 32.85 30.94
CA LEU A 494 -36.80 32.12 32.09
C LEU A 494 -35.97 30.86 32.39
N ARG A 495 -35.65 30.07 31.36
CA ARG A 495 -34.76 28.92 31.45
C ARG A 495 -33.40 29.31 32.05
N CYS A 496 -32.81 30.39 31.57
CA CYS A 496 -31.54 30.88 32.10
C CYS A 496 -31.63 31.24 33.58
N SER A 497 -32.73 31.85 34.02
CA SER A 497 -32.99 32.16 35.43
C SER A 497 -33.14 30.90 36.29
N ILE A 498 -33.91 29.90 35.84
CA ILE A 498 -34.17 28.66 36.60
C ILE A 498 -32.87 27.87 36.78
N PHE A 499 -32.08 27.74 35.72
CA PHE A 499 -30.85 26.94 35.73
C PHE A 499 -29.59 27.75 36.10
N GLN A 500 -29.75 29.01 36.54
CA GLN A 500 -28.65 29.93 36.85
C GLN A 500 -27.58 30.01 35.74
N THR A 501 -28.01 29.93 34.48
CA THR A 501 -27.14 30.06 33.31
C THR A 501 -27.20 31.48 32.73
N SER A 502 -26.16 31.89 32.00
CA SER A 502 -26.08 33.25 31.47
C SER A 502 -26.97 33.43 30.24
N TYR A 503 -27.89 34.39 30.30
CA TYR A 503 -28.72 34.80 29.18
C TYR A 503 -27.95 35.77 28.27
N ASN A 504 -27.68 35.38 27.02
CA ASN A 504 -26.91 36.16 26.04
C ASN A 504 -27.62 36.21 24.68
N PRO A 505 -28.68 37.03 24.51
CA PRO A 505 -29.48 37.01 23.29
C PRO A 505 -28.79 37.66 22.09
N GLN A 506 -27.78 38.52 22.29
CA GLN A 506 -27.02 39.17 21.21
C GLN A 506 -25.76 38.37 20.81
N ASN A 507 -25.54 37.17 21.38
CA ASN A 507 -24.35 36.34 21.14
C ASN A 507 -23.02 37.09 21.32
N LEU A 508 -22.97 38.06 22.24
CA LEU A 508 -21.74 38.80 22.53
C LEU A 508 -20.71 37.85 23.17
N ARG A 509 -19.43 38.01 22.81
CA ARG A 509 -18.36 37.14 23.29
C ARG A 509 -18.04 37.46 24.76
N THR A 510 -18.78 36.85 25.68
CA THR A 510 -18.51 36.95 27.12
C THR A 510 -17.48 35.89 27.53
N GLY A 511 -16.37 36.29 28.17
CA GLY A 511 -15.29 35.39 28.65
C GLY A 511 -15.70 34.38 29.73
N ALA A 512 -16.99 34.34 30.12
CA ALA A 512 -17.54 33.47 31.16
C ALA A 512 -17.24 31.97 30.95
N LYS A 513 -17.12 31.50 29.70
CA LYS A 513 -16.73 30.12 29.39
C LYS A 513 -15.32 29.77 29.90
N TYR A 514 -14.39 30.72 29.82
CA TYR A 514 -12.99 30.55 30.23
C TYR A 514 -12.78 30.90 31.70
N LEU A 515 -13.53 31.87 32.23
CA LEU A 515 -13.41 32.28 33.63
C LEU A 515 -14.06 31.29 34.62
N ARG A 516 -15.02 30.47 34.17
CA ARG A 516 -15.65 29.42 35.02
C ARG A 516 -15.00 28.04 34.91
N SER A 517 -14.09 27.83 33.95
CA SER A 517 -13.38 26.56 33.87
C SER A 517 -12.42 26.43 35.05
N ARG A 518 -12.51 25.33 35.82
CA ARG A 518 -11.51 25.02 36.85
C ARG A 518 -10.12 24.96 36.22
N LEU A 519 -9.17 25.70 36.78
CA LEU A 519 -7.76 25.63 36.39
C LEU A 519 -7.27 24.20 36.65
N ARG A 520 -6.91 23.47 35.59
CA ARG A 520 -6.53 22.04 35.62
C ARG A 520 -5.12 21.78 36.16
N GLY A 521 -4.53 22.74 36.90
CA GLY A 521 -3.12 22.75 37.26
C GLY A 521 -2.64 21.49 37.99
N PRO A 522 -3.22 21.13 39.14
CA PRO A 522 -2.70 20.01 39.95
C PRO A 522 -2.83 18.65 39.26
N SER A 523 -3.94 18.40 38.57
CA SER A 523 -4.20 17.13 37.87
C SER A 523 -3.34 16.94 36.61
N MET A 524 -2.97 18.03 35.93
CA MET A 524 -2.06 17.99 34.77
C MET A 524 -0.61 17.77 35.18
N VAL A 525 -0.19 18.31 36.34
CA VAL A 525 1.17 18.11 36.87
C VAL A 525 1.38 16.67 37.34
N ALA A 526 0.34 16.03 37.91
CA ALA A 526 0.38 14.64 38.35
C ALA A 526 0.14 13.59 37.24
N TYR A 527 -0.14 14.01 36.00
CA TYR A 527 -0.47 13.10 34.89
C TYR A 527 0.73 12.27 34.42
N TYR A 528 1.93 12.84 34.49
CA TYR A 528 3.17 12.11 34.25
C TYR A 528 3.82 11.83 35.61
N PRO A 529 4.06 10.56 35.97
CA PRO A 529 4.81 10.24 37.18
C PRO A 529 6.24 10.79 37.05
N ASP A 530 6.86 11.15 38.17
CA ASP A 530 8.26 11.58 38.20
C ASP A 530 9.13 10.49 37.57
N GLN A 531 9.66 10.77 36.40
CA GLN A 531 10.50 9.81 35.67
C GLN A 531 11.87 9.72 36.34
N PHE A 532 12.34 8.49 36.48
CA PHE A 532 13.67 8.19 36.99
C PHE A 532 14.73 8.76 36.03
N ASN A 533 15.46 9.79 36.48
CA ASN A 533 16.45 10.49 35.66
C ASN A 533 17.86 10.19 36.19
N ILE A 534 18.49 9.15 35.61
CA ILE A 534 19.84 8.69 35.95
C ILE A 534 20.86 9.86 35.98
N PRO A 535 20.90 10.78 34.99
CA PRO A 535 21.76 11.96 35.04
C PRO A 535 21.57 12.85 36.28
N LYS A 536 20.35 12.96 36.80
CA LYS A 536 20.05 13.77 37.99
C LYS A 536 20.58 13.10 39.26
N ILE A 537 20.50 11.76 39.34
CA ILE A 537 21.01 10.96 40.46
C ILE A 537 22.54 10.99 40.50
N ILE A 538 23.21 10.82 39.34
CA ILE A 538 24.67 10.93 39.22
C ILE A 538 25.18 12.28 39.72
N ARG A 539 24.45 13.37 39.44
CA ARG A 539 24.79 14.71 39.94
C ARG A 539 24.52 14.92 41.42
N GLN A 540 23.54 14.20 41.97
CA GLN A 540 23.08 14.39 43.36
C GLN A 540 23.84 13.49 44.34
N TYR A 541 24.39 12.37 43.87
CA TYR A 541 25.14 11.38 44.64
C TYR A 541 26.40 10.93 43.87
N PRO A 542 27.40 11.82 43.71
CA PRO A 542 28.63 11.53 42.97
C PRO A 542 29.48 10.40 43.58
N GLU A 543 29.25 10.05 44.85
CA GLU A 543 29.92 8.96 45.57
C GLU A 543 29.49 7.55 45.13
N LEU A 544 28.36 7.42 44.42
CA LEU A 544 27.85 6.12 43.97
C LEU A 544 28.54 5.59 42.70
N GLU A 545 29.49 6.34 42.12
CA GLU A 545 30.26 5.98 40.91
C GLU A 545 29.40 5.42 39.76
N MET A 546 28.16 5.90 39.64
CA MET A 546 27.22 5.43 38.64
C MET A 546 27.57 5.99 37.26
N VAL A 547 27.59 5.12 36.27
CA VAL A 547 27.86 5.45 34.87
C VAL A 547 26.55 5.49 34.09
N ASN A 548 26.35 6.53 33.28
CA ASN A 548 25.23 6.60 32.35
C ASN A 548 25.64 5.97 31.02
N GLU A 549 25.40 4.67 30.89
CA GLU A 549 25.81 3.86 29.73
C GLU A 549 25.29 4.45 28.40
N ASP A 550 24.05 4.92 28.35
CA ASP A 550 23.45 5.54 27.15
C ASP A 550 24.20 6.81 26.71
N GLU A 551 24.67 7.61 27.66
CA GLU A 551 25.41 8.84 27.37
C GLU A 551 26.85 8.55 26.97
N GLU A 552 27.49 7.54 27.58
CA GLU A 552 28.81 7.09 27.16
C GLU A 552 28.79 6.49 25.75
N GLU A 553 27.80 5.66 25.44
CA GLU A 553 27.59 5.11 24.11
C GLU A 553 27.40 6.24 23.10
N ARG A 554 26.54 7.23 23.41
CA ARG A 554 26.34 8.41 22.55
C ARG A 554 27.63 9.18 22.30
N LEU A 555 28.46 9.39 23.32
CA LEU A 555 29.74 10.09 23.20
C LEU A 555 30.73 9.30 22.33
N GLN A 556 30.80 7.99 22.52
CA GLN A 556 31.64 7.11 21.72
C GLN A 556 31.21 7.11 20.24
N ASP A 557 29.91 7.06 20.00
CA ASP A 557 29.30 7.13 18.67
C ASP A 557 29.65 8.44 17.95
N VAL A 558 29.63 9.56 18.68
CA VAL A 558 30.04 10.87 18.19
C VAL A 558 31.53 10.91 17.88
N ILE A 559 32.38 10.31 18.71
CA ILE A 559 33.82 10.21 18.49
C ILE A 559 34.10 9.40 17.22
N ASP A 560 33.44 8.27 17.03
CA ASP A 560 33.65 7.40 15.87
C ASP A 560 33.07 7.98 14.58
N ARG A 561 32.00 8.79 14.67
CA ARG A 561 31.52 9.60 13.52
C ARG A 561 32.51 10.70 13.15
N LYS A 562 33.14 11.36 14.13
CA LYS A 562 34.19 12.36 13.89
C LYS A 562 35.44 11.75 13.24
N LYS A 563 35.89 10.57 13.70
CA LYS A 563 37.01 9.83 13.08
C LYS A 563 36.76 9.49 11.61
N ARG A 564 35.49 9.25 11.23
CA ARG A 564 35.06 8.95 9.86
C ARG A 564 34.75 10.19 9.01
N GLY A 565 35.08 11.40 9.48
CA GLY A 565 34.80 12.67 8.78
C GLY A 565 33.32 13.06 8.73
N LYS A 566 32.44 12.31 9.40
CA LYS A 566 30.98 12.53 9.47
C LYS A 566 30.56 13.26 10.75
N GLY A 567 31.44 14.11 11.27
CA GLY A 567 31.13 14.97 12.41
C GLY A 567 30.12 16.06 12.03
N ALA A 568 29.40 16.59 13.00
CA ALA A 568 28.51 17.73 12.76
C ALA A 568 29.33 18.90 12.14
N PRO A 569 28.87 19.49 11.03
CA PRO A 569 29.60 20.57 10.37
C PRO A 569 29.74 21.77 11.31
N LYS A 570 30.86 22.49 11.23
CA LYS A 570 31.04 23.72 11.99
C LYS A 570 29.96 24.71 11.57
N LYS A 571 29.21 25.24 12.55
CA LYS A 571 28.12 26.20 12.33
C LYS A 571 28.64 27.37 11.47
N ALA A 572 28.01 27.61 10.32
CA ALA A 572 28.42 28.65 9.38
C ALA A 572 28.38 30.02 10.05
N LYS A 573 29.47 30.80 9.93
CA LYS A 573 29.58 32.12 10.58
C LYS A 573 28.94 33.26 9.79
N THR A 574 28.54 33.06 8.53
CA THR A 574 27.96 34.11 7.68
C THR A 574 26.98 33.56 6.63
N LYS A 575 26.02 34.40 6.24
CA LYS A 575 24.85 34.07 5.40
C LYS A 575 25.20 33.76 3.93
N SER A 576 26.39 34.10 3.45
CA SER A 576 26.81 33.89 2.05
C SER A 576 27.31 32.47 1.72
N ALA A 577 27.62 31.65 2.73
CA ALA A 577 28.14 30.29 2.54
C ALA A 577 27.06 29.22 2.23
N LEU A 578 25.78 29.63 2.10
CA LEU A 578 24.64 28.73 1.83
C LEU A 578 24.35 28.54 0.32
N SER A 579 25.09 29.18 -0.58
CA SER A 579 24.74 29.27 -2.01
C SER A 579 25.57 28.40 -2.98
N HIS A 580 26.57 27.66 -2.48
CA HIS A 580 27.39 26.77 -3.33
C HIS A 580 27.38 25.34 -2.82
N LEU A 581 26.26 24.64 -3.05
CA LEU A 581 26.23 23.19 -3.20
C LEU A 581 25.44 22.92 -4.49
N SER A 582 26.15 23.01 -5.61
CA SER A 582 25.65 22.64 -6.93
C SER A 582 25.38 21.14 -6.96
N TYR A 583 24.17 20.80 -7.39
CA TYR A 583 23.69 19.46 -7.68
C TYR A 583 24.28 19.03 -9.02
N SER A 584 25.34 18.23 -9.00
CA SER A 584 25.89 17.59 -10.20
C SER A 584 26.54 16.28 -9.78
N ASP A 585 25.72 15.22 -9.69
CA ASP A 585 26.12 13.80 -9.86
C ASP A 585 24.92 12.87 -9.60
N GLN A 586 23.90 12.92 -10.46
CA GLN A 586 22.78 11.96 -10.42
C GLN A 586 22.43 11.33 -11.78
N SER A 587 23.21 11.58 -12.83
CA SER A 587 22.83 11.17 -14.20
C SER A 587 23.04 9.68 -14.53
N ASN A 588 23.77 8.91 -13.71
CA ASN A 588 24.21 7.56 -14.11
C ASN A 588 23.57 6.40 -13.32
N PHE A 589 22.52 6.66 -12.54
CA PHE A 589 21.85 5.60 -11.76
C PHE A 589 20.82 4.87 -12.64
N VAL A 590 20.91 3.53 -12.73
CA VAL A 590 19.80 2.73 -13.25
C VAL A 590 18.66 2.80 -12.25
N ALA A 591 17.72 3.70 -12.51
CA ALA A 591 16.47 3.78 -11.77
C ALA A 591 15.52 2.75 -12.37
N PHE A 592 15.26 1.65 -11.66
CA PHE A 592 14.26 0.69 -12.08
C PHE A 592 12.86 1.31 -12.04
N GLN A 593 11.98 0.81 -12.91
CA GLN A 593 10.58 1.18 -12.86
C GLN A 593 10.03 0.71 -11.52
N ALA A 594 9.81 1.66 -10.60
CA ALA A 594 9.04 1.41 -9.40
C ALA A 594 7.63 1.02 -9.85
N THR A 595 7.31 -0.27 -9.82
CA THR A 595 5.95 -0.71 -9.54
C THR A 595 5.61 -0.07 -8.20
N SER A 596 4.59 0.80 -8.14
CA SER A 596 4.32 1.59 -6.94
C SER A 596 4.45 0.71 -5.68
N PRO A 597 5.38 1.04 -4.76
CA PRO A 597 5.52 0.35 -3.49
C PRO A 597 4.35 0.65 -2.54
N LEU A 598 3.31 1.37 -2.97
CA LEU A 598 2.05 1.44 -2.22
C LEU A 598 1.47 0.03 -1.93
N LEU A 599 1.99 -1.01 -2.59
CA LEU A 599 1.65 -2.42 -2.43
C LEU A 599 2.71 -3.28 -1.71
N VAL A 600 3.69 -2.68 -1.02
CA VAL A 600 4.52 -3.38 -0.03
C VAL A 600 4.38 -2.67 1.32
N PHE A 601 3.28 -2.98 2.01
CA PHE A 601 3.20 -2.97 3.47
C PHE A 601 2.85 -4.38 3.95
#